data_AF-A0A4U2D485-F1
#
_entry.id   AF-A0A4U2D485-F1
#
_cell.length_a   1.000
_cell.length_b   1.000
_cell.length_c   1.000
_cell.angle_alpha   90.00
_cell.angle_beta   90.00
_cell.angle_gamma   90.00
#
_symmetry.space_group_name_H-M   'P 1'
#
loop_
_entity.id
_entity.type
_entity.pdbx_description
1 polymer ?
#
loop_
_entity_poly.entity_id
_entity_poly.type
_entity_poly.pdbx_seq_one_letter_code
_entity_poly.pdbx_strand_id
1 'polypeptide(L)'
;MKQLCEVFGVHRSSYRYWVNRTKALASERVLIRAEVRQAHEISNGSPGARTIADIVTTKGIPLSRYRVSKFMKELELVSCQNIRTEKHSRSRLLYLTILIVSSR
;
A
#
# COMPACT_ATOMS: atom_id res chain seq x y z
N MET A 1 -10.28 5.98 -38.66
CA MET A 1 -9.45 5.28 -37.63
C MET A 1 -8.59 4.14 -38.17
N LYS A 2 -9.00 3.39 -39.22
CA LYS A 2 -8.17 2.30 -39.80
C LYS A 2 -6.85 2.83 -40.40
N GLN A 3 -6.91 3.92 -41.17
CA GLN A 3 -5.73 4.51 -41.82
C GLN A 3 -4.71 5.06 -40.82
N LEU A 4 -5.14 5.67 -39.71
CA LEU A 4 -4.24 6.11 -38.64
C LEU A 4 -3.56 4.91 -37.95
N CYS A 5 -4.31 3.87 -37.59
CA CYS A 5 -3.75 2.64 -37.02
C CYS A 5 -2.69 2.02 -37.93
N GLU A 6 -2.90 2.05 -39.25
CA GLU A 6 -1.99 1.50 -40.25
C GLU A 6 -0.71 2.33 -40.40
N VAL A 7 -0.81 3.66 -40.48
CA VAL A 7 0.34 4.58 -40.52
C VAL A 7 1.23 4.45 -39.28
N PHE A 8 0.63 4.28 -38.10
CA PHE A 8 1.36 4.13 -36.85
C PHE A 8 1.72 2.67 -36.51
N GLY A 9 1.39 1.69 -37.36
CA GLY A 9 1.67 0.27 -37.10
C GLY A 9 0.95 -0.32 -35.87
N VAL A 10 -0.10 0.33 -35.37
CA VAL A 10 -0.85 -0.11 -34.19
C VAL A 10 -2.05 -0.95 -34.62
N HIS A 11 -2.16 -2.18 -34.09
CA HIS A 11 -3.31 -3.02 -34.40
C HIS A 11 -4.62 -2.40 -33.91
N ARG A 12 -5.69 -2.53 -34.71
CA ARG A 12 -6.99 -1.89 -34.44
C ARG A 12 -7.58 -2.34 -33.11
N SER A 13 -7.34 -3.58 -32.67
CA SER A 13 -7.79 -4.08 -31.37
C SER A 13 -7.02 -3.44 -30.21
N SER A 14 -5.70 -3.28 -30.31
CA SER A 14 -4.90 -2.60 -29.29
C SER A 14 -5.33 -1.16 -29.09
N TYR A 15 -5.56 -0.44 -30.19
CA TYR A 15 -6.05 0.93 -30.12
C TYR A 15 -7.43 1.01 -29.45
N ARG A 16 -8.38 0.16 -29.85
CA ARG A 16 -9.71 0.10 -29.22
C ARG A 16 -9.64 -0.24 -27.75
N TYR A 17 -8.78 -1.18 -27.35
CA TYR A 17 -8.56 -1.52 -25.95
C TYR A 17 -8.01 -0.32 -25.17
N TRP A 18 -7.04 0.39 -25.73
CA TRP A 18 -6.45 1.56 -25.11
C TRP A 18 -7.44 2.72 -24.96
N VAL A 19 -8.24 3.02 -25.99
CA VAL A 19 -9.28 4.06 -25.94
C VAL A 19 -10.39 3.71 -24.95
N ASN A 20 -10.83 2.45 -24.95
CA ASN A 20 -11.92 2.00 -24.08
C ASN A 20 -11.48 1.74 -22.63
N ARG A 21 -10.19 1.88 -22.31
CA ARG A 21 -9.70 1.80 -20.95
C ARG A 21 -10.33 2.93 -20.13
N THR A 22 -11.12 2.57 -19.13
CA THR A 22 -11.68 3.50 -18.15
C THR A 22 -10.57 4.21 -17.37
N LYS A 23 -10.48 5.54 -17.52
CA LYS A 23 -9.58 6.40 -16.73
C LYS A 23 -10.11 6.73 -15.33
N ALA A 24 -11.38 6.41 -15.06
CA ALA A 24 -12.09 6.70 -13.80
C ALA A 24 -11.40 6.11 -12.55
N LEU A 25 -10.61 5.04 -12.70
CA LEU A 25 -9.85 4.47 -11.60
C LEU A 25 -8.79 5.43 -11.04
N ALA A 26 -8.38 6.47 -11.77
CA ALA A 26 -7.38 7.41 -11.29
C ALA A 26 -7.87 8.22 -10.08
N SER A 27 -9.12 8.73 -10.09
CA SER A 27 -9.66 9.56 -9.01
C SER A 27 -9.95 8.75 -7.76
N GLU A 28 -10.65 7.62 -7.89
CA GLU A 28 -10.93 6.70 -6.77
C GLU A 28 -9.62 6.23 -6.10
N ARG A 29 -8.60 5.92 -6.91
CA ARG A 29 -7.30 5.48 -6.40
C ARG A 29 -6.53 6.58 -5.69
N VAL A 30 -6.70 7.85 -6.08
CA VAL A 30 -6.11 8.99 -5.36
C VAL A 30 -6.82 9.19 -4.03
N LEU A 31 -8.16 9.14 -4.01
CA LEU A 31 -8.96 9.23 -2.79
C LEU A 31 -8.59 8.12 -1.79
N ILE A 32 -8.53 6.87 -2.24
CA ILE A 32 -8.15 5.74 -1.37
C ILE A 32 -6.74 5.92 -0.81
N ARG A 33 -5.79 6.44 -1.60
CA ARG A 33 -4.42 6.67 -1.09
C ARG A 33 -4.38 7.76 -0.04
N ALA A 34 -5.10 8.87 -0.25
CA ALA A 34 -5.23 9.93 0.74
C ALA A 34 -5.83 9.38 2.04
N GLU A 35 -6.87 8.57 1.93
CA GLU A 35 -7.58 7.99 3.05
C GLU A 35 -6.72 6.98 3.84
N VAL A 36 -5.97 6.12 3.14
CA VAL A 36 -5.02 5.18 3.77
C VAL A 36 -3.90 5.93 4.49
N ARG A 37 -3.37 7.01 3.90
CA ARG A 37 -2.36 7.86 4.54
C ARG A 37 -2.91 8.53 5.78
N GLN A 38 -4.09 9.14 5.69
CA GLN A 38 -4.74 9.80 6.82
C GLN A 38 -5.03 8.82 7.96
N ALA A 39 -5.55 7.63 7.65
CA ALA A 39 -5.79 6.58 8.63
C ALA A 39 -4.50 6.11 9.33
N HIS A 40 -3.38 6.04 8.60
CA HIS A 40 -2.07 5.71 9.16
C HIS A 40 -1.53 6.82 10.09
N GLU A 41 -1.70 8.08 9.70
CA GLU A 41 -1.28 9.24 10.51
C GLU A 41 -2.10 9.37 11.80
N ILE A 42 -3.43 9.25 11.72
CA ILE A 42 -4.34 9.28 12.89
C ILE A 42 -3.97 8.22 13.93
N SER A 43 -3.39 7.11 13.48
CA SER A 43 -3.06 5.97 14.31
C SER A 43 -1.59 5.91 14.73
N ASN A 44 -0.88 7.05 14.65
CA ASN A 44 0.53 7.20 15.05
C ASN A 44 1.49 6.32 14.26
N GLY A 45 1.18 6.02 13.00
CA GLY A 45 2.06 5.33 12.05
C GLY A 45 2.45 3.90 12.41
N SER A 46 1.77 3.31 13.39
CA SER A 46 2.05 1.96 13.88
C SER A 46 1.19 0.85 13.26
N PRO A 47 -0.09 1.07 12.87
CA PRO A 47 -0.94 -0.06 12.53
C PRO A 47 -0.59 -0.71 11.20
N GLY A 48 -0.93 -1.99 11.14
CA GLY A 48 -0.87 -2.79 9.93
C GLY A 48 -2.14 -2.68 9.12
N ALA A 49 -2.08 -3.30 7.94
CA ALA A 49 -3.13 -3.20 6.93
C ALA A 49 -4.53 -3.65 7.37
N ARG A 50 -4.66 -4.49 8.41
CA ARG A 50 -5.97 -4.88 8.97
C ARG A 50 -6.65 -3.70 9.65
N THR A 51 -5.97 -3.11 10.63
CA THR A 51 -6.50 -1.97 11.40
C THR A 51 -6.80 -0.78 10.48
N ILE A 52 -5.95 -0.51 9.50
CA ILE A 52 -6.20 0.57 8.54
C ILE A 52 -7.41 0.24 7.66
N ALA A 53 -7.58 -1.01 7.21
CA ALA A 53 -8.77 -1.40 6.46
C ALA A 53 -10.04 -1.21 7.29
N ASP A 54 -10.01 -1.55 8.58
CA ASP A 54 -11.14 -1.34 9.48
C ASP A 54 -11.47 0.15 9.62
N ILE A 55 -10.46 1.00 9.87
CA ILE A 55 -10.63 2.47 9.95
C ILE A 55 -11.23 3.05 8.67
N VAL A 56 -10.70 2.67 7.51
CA VAL A 56 -11.18 3.19 6.22
C VAL A 56 -12.58 2.66 5.89
N THR A 57 -12.89 1.43 6.30
CA THR A 57 -14.24 0.85 6.16
C THR A 57 -15.25 1.57 7.05
N THR A 58 -14.88 1.92 8.28
CA THR A 58 -15.72 2.73 9.18
C THR A 58 -16.02 4.10 8.60
N LYS A 59 -15.12 4.67 7.79
CA LYS A 59 -15.34 5.94 7.08
C LYS A 59 -16.20 5.80 5.82
N GLY A 60 -16.66 4.60 5.49
CA GLY A 60 -17.61 4.34 4.40
C GLY A 60 -16.98 3.85 3.09
N ILE A 61 -15.67 3.62 3.04
CA ILE A 61 -15.00 3.02 1.87
C ILE A 61 -14.64 1.57 2.20
N PRO A 62 -15.42 0.57 1.74
CA PRO A 62 -15.12 -0.83 2.03
C PRO A 62 -13.84 -1.26 1.30
N LEU A 63 -12.76 -1.43 2.06
CA LEU A 63 -11.47 -1.90 1.54
C LEU A 63 -11.05 -3.21 2.18
N SER A 64 -10.57 -4.14 1.36
CA SER A 64 -9.95 -5.35 1.89
C SER A 64 -8.54 -5.05 2.43
N ARG A 65 -8.12 -5.81 3.45
CA ARG A 65 -6.74 -5.80 3.95
C ARG A 65 -5.69 -5.93 2.85
N TYR A 66 -5.98 -6.69 1.79
CA TYR A 66 -5.05 -6.91 0.68
C TYR A 66 -4.90 -5.68 -0.20
N ARG A 67 -6.00 -4.95 -0.46
CA ARG A 67 -5.96 -3.67 -1.18
C ARG A 67 -5.20 -2.62 -0.36
N VAL A 68 -5.46 -2.55 0.94
CA VAL A 68 -4.75 -1.63 1.85
C VAL A 68 -3.25 -1.96 1.89
N SER A 69 -2.85 -3.23 2.02
CA SER A 69 -1.43 -3.62 1.95
C SER A 69 -0.75 -3.18 0.66
N LYS A 70 -1.44 -3.23 -0.47
CA LYS A 70 -0.92 -2.75 -1.75
C LYS A 70 -0.72 -1.23 -1.73
N PHE A 71 -1.70 -0.48 -1.22
CA PHE A 71 -1.59 0.97 -1.09
C PHE A 71 -0.54 1.41 -0.08
N MET A 72 -0.40 0.71 1.04
CA MET A 72 0.68 0.96 2.01
C MET A 72 2.05 0.79 1.37
N LYS A 73 2.26 -0.28 0.58
CA LYS A 73 3.51 -0.48 -0.17
C LYS A 73 3.77 0.64 -1.18
N GLU A 74 2.75 1.04 -1.92
CA GLU A 74 2.86 2.14 -2.90
C GLU A 74 3.14 3.50 -2.26
N LEU A 75 2.72 3.69 -1.00
CA LEU A 75 2.93 4.90 -0.21
C LEU A 75 4.14 4.80 0.71
N GLU A 76 4.91 3.71 0.63
CA GLU A 76 6.08 3.42 1.48
C GLU A 76 5.76 3.47 2.99
N LEU A 77 4.52 3.16 3.36
CA LEU A 77 4.07 3.12 4.76
C LEU A 77 4.49 1.78 5.39
N VAL A 78 5.33 1.87 6.42
CA VAL A 78 5.82 0.70 7.17
C VAL A 78 4.99 0.53 8.44
N SER A 79 4.34 -0.61 8.59
CA SER A 79 3.67 -0.95 9.84
C SER A 79 4.70 -1.32 10.91
N CYS A 80 4.71 -0.60 12.02
CA CYS A 80 5.60 -0.88 13.16
C CYS A 80 5.02 -1.91 14.14
N GLN A 81 3.98 -2.65 13.74
CA GLN A 81 3.38 -3.71 14.56
C GLN A 81 4.46 -4.70 14.99
N ASN A 82 4.74 -4.72 16.30
CA ASN A 82 5.60 -5.72 16.91
C ASN A 82 4.91 -7.07 16.77
N ILE A 83 5.25 -7.78 15.70
CA ILE A 83 4.84 -9.16 15.49
C ILE A 83 5.57 -9.97 16.56
N ARG A 84 4.89 -10.20 17.68
CA ARG A 84 5.25 -11.26 18.63
C ARG A 84 5.03 -12.60 17.94
N THR A 85 5.94 -12.95 17.06
CA THR A 85 6.17 -14.35 16.68
C THR A 85 7.31 -14.83 17.58
N GLU A 86 7.08 -15.91 18.34
CA GLU A 86 8.10 -16.49 19.24
C GLU A 86 9.45 -16.76 18.53
N LYS A 87 9.44 -16.86 17.21
CA LYS A 87 10.62 -17.06 16.36
C LYS A 87 11.56 -15.85 16.28
N HIS A 88 11.09 -14.62 16.52
CA HIS A 88 11.91 -13.39 16.41
C HIS A 88 12.23 -12.71 17.75
N SER A 89 11.78 -13.25 18.90
CA SER A 89 12.10 -12.64 20.21
C SER A 89 13.58 -12.81 20.62
N ARG A 90 14.31 -13.72 19.98
CA ARG A 90 15.70 -14.05 20.35
C ARG A 90 16.76 -13.09 19.82
N SER A 91 16.45 -12.25 18.83
CA SER A 91 17.47 -11.47 18.11
C SER A 91 17.70 -10.05 18.66
N ARG A 92 16.78 -9.53 19.48
CA ARG A 92 16.83 -8.11 19.91
C ARG A 92 17.53 -7.88 21.25
N LEU A 93 17.65 -8.90 22.10
CA LEU A 93 18.40 -8.78 23.36
C LEU A 93 19.92 -8.75 23.12
N LEU A 94 20.42 -9.44 22.09
CA LEU A 94 21.86 -9.47 21.77
C LEU A 94 22.45 -8.07 21.46
N TYR A 95 21.72 -7.21 20.76
CA TYR A 95 22.22 -5.87 20.40
C TYR A 95 22.28 -4.92 21.61
N LEU A 96 21.39 -5.11 22.60
CA LEU A 96 21.36 -4.27 23.81
C LEU A 96 22.39 -4.75 24.86
N THR A 97 22.66 -6.06 24.95
CA THR A 97 23.65 -6.61 25.90
C THR A 97 25.09 -6.27 25.50
N ILE A 98 25.42 -6.25 24.20
CA ILE A 98 26.77 -5.93 23.70
C ILE A 98 27.18 -4.47 24.04
N LEU A 99 26.23 -3.53 24.01
CA LEU A 99 26.47 -2.13 24.36
C LEU A 99 26.68 -1.90 25.86
N ILE A 100 26.05 -2.70 26.73
CA ILE A 100 26.17 -2.57 28.20
C ILE A 100 27.53 -3.11 28.69
N VAL A 101 28.07 -4.16 28.06
CA VAL A 101 29.36 -4.75 28.45
C VAL A 101 30.57 -3.98 27.91
N SER A 102 30.41 -3.17 26.86
CA SER A 102 31.50 -2.36 26.29
C SER A 102 31.68 -0.97 26.94
N SER A 103 30.85 -0.62 27.93
CA SER A 103 30.94 0.66 28.69
C SER A 103 31.34 0.45 30.16
N ARG A 104 32.02 -0.67 30.48
CA ARG A 104 32.72 -0.87 31.75
C ARG A 104 34.17 -1.26 31.50
#